data_AF-A0A174QRH1-F1
#
_entry.id   AF-A0A174QRH1-F1
#
_cell.length_a   1.000
_cell.length_b   1.000
_cell.length_c   1.000
_cell.angle_alpha   90.00
_cell.angle_beta   90.00
_cell.angle_gamma   90.00
#
_symmetry.space_group_name_H-M   'P 1'
#
loop_
_entity.id
_entity.type
_entity.pdbx_description
1 polymer ?
#
loop_
_entity_poly.entity_id
_entity_poly.type
_entity_poly.pdbx_seq_one_letter_code
_entity_poly.pdbx_strand_id
1 'polypeptide(L)' 'MKKSELNSICEEIYSRQITDLKSKIKEIAFESRDGSSNFEDFFATFTANTIPILCKSSINSTIDVLQSANLLKIEDD' A
#
# COMPACT_ATOMS: atom_id res chain seq x y z
N MET A 1 -13.51 16.85 4.55
CA MET A 1 -12.05 16.58 4.55
C MET A 1 -11.51 17.00 3.20
N LYS A 2 -10.39 17.70 3.16
CA LYS A 2 -9.77 18.12 1.90
C LYS A 2 -9.11 16.93 1.21
N LYS A 3 -9.07 16.96 -0.12
CA LYS A 3 -8.45 15.91 -0.92
C LYS A 3 -6.96 15.76 -0.60
N SER A 4 -6.26 16.87 -0.36
CA SER A 4 -4.88 16.91 0.11
C SER A 4 -4.67 16.19 1.45
N GLU A 5 -5.57 16.37 2.43
CA GLU A 5 -5.50 15.69 3.72
C GLU A 5 -5.65 14.17 3.56
N LEU A 6 -6.62 13.73 2.75
CA LEU A 6 -6.80 12.31 2.45
C LEU A 6 -5.55 11.72 1.77
N ASN A 7 -4.99 12.41 0.78
CA ASN A 7 -3.80 11.95 0.08
C ASN A 7 -2.61 11.79 1.05
N SER A 8 -2.43 12.73 1.98
CA SER A 8 -1.38 12.65 2.99
C SER A 8 -1.56 11.44 3.92
N ILE A 9 -2.79 11.17 4.38
CA ILE A 9 -3.11 9.97 5.18
C ILE A 9 -2.81 8.70 4.37
N CYS A 10 -3.18 8.67 3.09
CA CYS A 10 -2.95 7.53 2.22
C CYS A 10 -1.46 7.25 2.00
N GLU A 11 -0.65 8.29 1.79
CA GLU A 11 0.80 8.19 1.67
C GLU A 11 1.45 7.66 2.95
N GLU A 12 1.00 8.13 4.11
CA GLU A 12 1.50 7.67 5.41
C GLU A 12 1.17 6.18 5.64
N ILE A 13 -0.08 5.77 5.38
CA ILE A 13 -0.49 4.37 5.48
C ILE A 13 0.33 3.50 4.52
N TYR A 14 0.50 3.93 3.28
CA TYR A 14 1.29 3.21 2.28
C TYR A 14 2.74 3.03 2.75
N SER A 15 3.38 4.09 3.22
CA SER A 15 4.77 4.06 3.71
C SER A 15 4.95 3.06 4.87
N ARG A 16 4.01 3.05 5.82
CA ARG A 16 4.00 2.09 6.94
C ARG A 16 3.82 0.65 6.46
N GLN A 17 2.84 0.40 5.58
CA GLN A 17 2.57 -0.94 5.05
C GLN A 17 3.73 -1.52 4.25
N ILE A 18 4.39 -0.69 3.42
CA ILE A 18 5.56 -1.12 2.65
C ILE A 18 6.73 -1.48 3.58
N THR A 19 6.91 -0.73 4.67
CA THR A 19 7.98 -1.00 5.64
C THR A 19 7.76 -2.33 6.35
N ASP A 20 6.55 -2.57 6.86
CA ASP A 20 6.17 -3.83 7.52
C ASP A 20 6.31 -5.02 6.56
N LEU A 21 5.85 -4.86 5.32
CA LEU A 21 5.90 -5.93 4.32
C LEU A 21 7.34 -6.29 3.96
N LYS A 22 8.21 -5.29 3.78
CA LYS A 22 9.65 -5.51 3.57
C LYS A 22 10.28 -6.25 4.74
N SER A 23 9.89 -5.96 5.98
CA SER A 23 10.41 -6.66 7.16
C SER A 23 9.99 -8.14 7.16
N LYS A 24 8.70 -8.41 6.99
CA LYS A 24 8.17 -9.79 6.92
C LYS A 24 8.79 -10.62 5.80
N ILE A 25 9.11 -9.99 4.68
CA ILE A 25 9.68 -10.72 3.54
C ILE A 25 11.16 -11.04 3.75
N LYS A 26 11.90 -10.17 4.44
CA LYS A 26 13.24 -10.53 4.93
C LYS A 26 13.19 -11.71 5.89
N GLU A 27 12.21 -11.75 6.78
CA GLU A 27 11.98 -12.89 7.69
C GLU A 27 11.67 -14.17 6.88
N ILE A 28 10.74 -14.12 5.92
CA ILE A 28 10.39 -15.27 5.07
C ILE A 28 11.58 -15.77 4.24
N ALA A 29 12.37 -14.87 3.64
CA ALA A 29 13.58 -15.23 2.90
C ALA A 29 14.60 -15.94 3.80
N PHE A 30 14.80 -15.41 5.00
CA PHE A 30 15.69 -15.99 5.99
C PHE A 30 15.21 -17.38 6.45
N GLU A 31 13.92 -17.54 6.75
CA GLU A 31 13.33 -18.80 7.19
C GLU A 31 13.31 -19.87 6.10
N SER A 32 13.03 -19.47 4.85
CA SER A 32 13.04 -20.37 3.70
C SER A 32 14.45 -20.82 3.28
N ARG A 33 15.51 -20.23 3.86
CA ARG A 33 16.92 -20.36 3.41
C ARG A 33 17.08 -20.04 1.92
N ASP A 34 16.14 -19.32 1.35
CA ASP A 34 16.17 -18.93 -0.05
C ASP A 34 17.05 -17.68 -0.17
N GLY A 35 18.33 -17.91 -0.46
CA GLY A 35 19.29 -16.86 -0.80
C GLY A 35 19.31 -16.52 -2.29
N SER A 36 18.29 -16.95 -3.06
CA SER A 36 18.27 -16.68 -4.50
C SER A 36 17.96 -15.21 -4.77
N SER A 37 18.76 -14.61 -5.65
CA SER A 37 18.51 -13.24 -6.16
C SER A 37 17.13 -13.10 -6.80
N ASN A 38 16.58 -14.19 -7.33
CA ASN A 38 15.29 -14.20 -7.99
C ASN A 38 14.12 -13.83 -7.06
N PHE A 39 14.16 -14.27 -5.79
CA PHE A 39 13.13 -13.92 -4.82
C PHE A 39 13.19 -12.42 -4.47
N GLU A 40 14.39 -11.89 -4.24
CA GLU A 40 14.60 -10.47 -3.94
C GLU A 40 14.22 -9.58 -5.14
N ASP A 41 14.60 -9.95 -6.36
CA ASP A 41 14.29 -9.22 -7.60
C ASP A 41 12.78 -9.22 -7.91
N PHE A 42 12.12 -10.39 -7.76
CA PHE A 42 10.67 -10.48 -7.87
C PHE A 42 9.99 -9.59 -6.83
N PHE A 43 10.46 -9.62 -5.58
CA PHE A 43 9.85 -8.82 -4.53
C PHE A 43 10.07 -7.32 -4.70
N ALA A 44 11.27 -6.90 -5.13
CA ALA A 44 11.55 -5.53 -5.48
C ALA A 44 10.59 -5.05 -6.58
N THR A 45 10.40 -5.87 -7.62
CA THR A 45 9.48 -5.60 -8.72
C THR A 45 8.02 -5.54 -8.25
N PHE A 46 7.59 -6.48 -7.41
CA PHE A 46 6.25 -6.55 -6.86
C PHE A 46 5.95 -5.33 -5.98
N THR A 47 6.88 -4.95 -5.11
CA THR A 47 6.77 -3.78 -4.22
C THR A 47 6.77 -2.47 -4.99
N ALA A 48 7.60 -2.35 -6.02
CA ALA A 48 7.71 -1.11 -6.81
C ALA A 48 6.51 -0.91 -7.76
N ASN A 49 5.98 -1.99 -8.36
CA ASN A 49 5.02 -1.88 -9.46
C ASN A 49 3.62 -2.34 -9.08
N THR A 50 3.47 -3.39 -8.27
CA THR A 50 2.16 -4.01 -8.02
C THR A 50 1.47 -3.43 -6.78
N ILE A 51 2.21 -3.28 -5.68
CA ILE A 51 1.62 -2.77 -4.43
C ILE A 51 1.04 -1.35 -4.54
N PRO A 52 1.71 -0.36 -5.16
CA PRO A 52 1.12 0.96 -5.30
C PRO A 52 -0.24 0.93 -6.04
N ILE A 53 -0.35 0.09 -7.07
CA ILE A 53 -1.58 -0.07 -7.86
C ILE A 53 -2.69 -0.67 -6.98
N LEU A 54 -2.39 -1.74 -6.25
CA LEU A 54 -3.35 -2.41 -5.36
C LEU A 54 -3.81 -1.49 -4.22
N CYS A 55 -2.88 -0.78 -3.58
CA CYS A 55 -3.18 0.17 -2.51
C CYS A 55 -4.07 1.31 -3.03
N LYS A 56 -3.73 1.92 -4.18
CA LYS A 56 -4.53 2.98 -4.78
C LYS A 56 -5.94 2.51 -5.12
N SER A 57 -6.08 1.32 -5.71
CA SER A 57 -7.39 0.73 -6.01
C SER A 57 -8.21 0.52 -4.75
N SER A 58 -7.60 -0.03 -3.70
CA SER A 58 -8.28 -0.35 -2.43
C SER A 58 -8.74 0.93 -1.71
N ILE A 59 -7.91 1.96 -1.71
CA ILE A 59 -8.23 3.29 -1.17
C ILE A 59 -9.42 3.89 -1.91
N ASN A 60 -9.39 3.92 -3.25
CA ASN A 60 -10.48 4.46 -4.06
C ASN A 60 -11.80 3.73 -3.78
N SER A 61 -11.79 2.39 -3.79
CA SER A 61 -12.99 1.62 -3.49
C SER A 61 -13.52 1.88 -2.08
N THR A 62 -12.65 2.07 -1.10
CA THR A 62 -13.06 2.42 0.28
C THR A 62 -13.69 3.81 0.33
N ILE A 63 -13.11 4.79 -0.36
CA ILE A 63 -13.66 6.13 -0.47
C ILE A 63 -15.04 6.10 -1.11
N ASP A 64 -15.21 5.37 -2.21
CA ASP A 64 -16.49 5.24 -2.92
C ASP A 64 -17.59 4.65 -2.00
N VAL A 65 -17.24 3.62 -1.22
CA VAL A 65 -18.15 3.02 -0.22
C VAL A 65 -18.49 4.04 0.87
N LEU A 66 -17.52 4.78 1.40
CA LEU A 66 -17.77 5.76 2.47
C LEU A 66 -18.59 6.96 1.98
N GLN A 67 -18.37 7.40 0.74
CA GLN A 67 -19.15 8.47 0.11
C GLN A 67 -20.57 8.02 -0.18
N SER A 68 -20.77 6.82 -0.73
CA SER A 68 -22.11 6.27 -0.99
C SER A 68 -22.91 6.02 0.29
N ALA A 69 -22.23 5.72 1.40
CA ALA A 69 -22.85 5.62 2.72
C ALA A 69 -23.07 6.98 3.42
N ASN A 70 -22.73 8.11 2.78
CA ASN A 70 -22.74 9.46 3.38
C ASN A 70 -21.89 9.59 4.66
N LEU A 71 -20.90 8.71 4.86
CA LEU A 71 -19.99 8.73 6.02
C LEU A 71 -18.76 9.61 5.79
N LEU A 72 -18.42 9.86 4.52
CA LEU A 72 -17.29 10.69 4.15
C LEU A 72 -17.70 11.69 3.06
N LYS A 73 -17.36 12.96 3.26
CA LYS A 73 -17.44 14.00 2.23
C LYS A 73 -16.05 14.55 1.97
N ILE A 74 -15.60 14.39 0.73
CA ILE A 74 -14.31 14.90 0.28
C ILE A 74 -14.58 16.17 -0.52
N GLU A 75 -13.89 17.23 -0.13
CA GLU A 75 -13.91 18.49 -0.83
C GLU A 75 -12.65 18.57 -1.69
N ASP A 76 -12.79 19.14 -2.89
CA ASP A 76 -11.62 19.58 -3.64
C ASP A 76 -10.84 20.63 -2.82
N ASP A 77 -9.55 20.74 -3.10
CA ASP A 77 -8.63 21.62 -2.35
C ASP A 77 -9.05 23.09 -2.40
#